data_AF-E8K0T9-F1
#
_entry.id   AF-E8K0T9-F1
#
_cell.length_a   1.000
_cell.length_b   1.000
_cell.length_c   1.000
_cell.angle_alpha   90.00
_cell.angle_beta   90.00
_cell.angle_gamma   90.00
#
_symmetry.space_group_name_H-M   'P 1'
#
loop_
_entity.id
_entity.type
_entity.pdbx_description
1 polymer ?
#
loop_
_entity_poly.entity_id
_entity_poly.type
_entity_poly.pdbx_seq_one_letter_code
_entity_poly.pdbx_strand_id
1 'polypeptide(L)'
;MRKHQELSLEQIIEQVRVDKLVSDDFCIYGKEDGELRLNSLYWVSAYPDVVEDRDIYPTDVEEQDLQLVYYGEQLIDVLSVALEEKPEASHQDLVEALNYYQQHDSFIKFED
;
A
#
# COMPACT_ATOMS: atom_id res chain seq x y z
N MET A 1 -6.02 -2.45 9.28
CA MET A 1 -5.37 -3.66 8.71
C MET A 1 -4.81 -4.52 9.85
N ARG A 2 -4.84 -5.87 9.78
CA ARG A 2 -4.10 -6.71 10.76
C ARG A 2 -2.61 -6.73 10.37
N LYS A 3 -1.72 -6.51 11.33
CA LYS A 3 -0.25 -6.54 11.17
C LYS A 3 0.31 -7.97 11.31
N HIS A 4 1.56 -8.16 10.90
CA HIS A 4 2.33 -9.40 10.97
C HIS A 4 1.71 -10.54 10.14
N GLN A 5 1.33 -10.21 8.90
CA GLN A 5 0.78 -11.15 7.94
C GLN A 5 1.21 -10.80 6.51
N GLU A 6 1.25 -11.83 5.67
CA GLU A 6 1.46 -11.70 4.24
C GLU A 6 0.11 -11.72 3.52
N LEU A 7 -0.11 -10.78 2.60
CA LEU A 7 -1.33 -10.66 1.80
C LEU A 7 -0.97 -10.38 0.34
N SER A 8 -1.80 -10.86 -0.59
CA SER A 8 -1.72 -10.35 -1.96
C SER A 8 -2.19 -8.89 -2.03
N LEU A 9 -1.72 -8.14 -3.02
CA LEU A 9 -2.20 -6.77 -3.22
C LEU A 9 -3.70 -6.73 -3.48
N GLU A 10 -4.25 -7.72 -4.18
CA GLU A 10 -5.70 -7.87 -4.34
C GLU A 10 -6.42 -7.97 -2.99
N GLN A 11 -5.92 -8.78 -2.05
CA GLN A 11 -6.49 -8.91 -0.71
C GLN A 11 -6.38 -7.61 0.10
N ILE A 12 -5.28 -6.86 -0.06
CA ILE A 12 -5.10 -5.55 0.60
C ILE A 12 -6.13 -4.55 0.07
N ILE A 13 -6.27 -4.44 -1.25
CA ILE A 13 -7.27 -3.58 -1.91
C ILE A 13 -8.67 -3.92 -1.42
N GLU A 14 -9.05 -5.20 -1.41
CA GLU A 14 -10.37 -5.62 -0.94
C GLU A 14 -10.62 -5.29 0.53
N GLN A 15 -9.60 -5.44 1.40
CA GLN A 15 -9.74 -5.06 2.80
C GLN A 15 -9.98 -3.55 2.95
N VAL A 16 -9.27 -2.71 2.20
CA VAL A 16 -9.48 -1.25 2.22
C VAL A 16 -10.88 -0.89 1.69
N ARG A 17 -11.35 -1.56 0.63
CA ARG A 17 -12.69 -1.31 0.06
C ARG A 17 -13.82 -1.66 1.02
N VAL A 18 -13.73 -2.81 1.68
CA VAL A 18 -14.79 -3.32 2.56
C VAL A 18 -14.82 -2.57 3.89
N ASP A 19 -13.66 -2.27 4.44
CA ASP A 19 -13.54 -1.69 5.77
C ASP A 19 -13.36 -0.17 5.68
N LYS A 20 -14.49 0.55 5.69
CA LYS A 20 -14.52 2.02 5.74
C LYS A 20 -13.86 2.62 6.99
N LEU A 21 -13.40 1.79 7.92
CA LEU A 21 -12.68 2.16 9.14
C LEU A 21 -11.29 1.49 9.21
N VAL A 22 -10.71 1.09 8.07
CA VAL A 22 -9.31 0.64 8.05
C VAL A 22 -8.46 1.74 8.67
N SER A 23 -7.92 1.46 9.86
CA SER A 23 -6.85 2.27 10.40
C SER A 23 -5.68 2.23 9.43
N ASP A 24 -5.18 3.42 9.11
CA ASP A 24 -3.99 3.73 8.35
C ASP A 24 -2.69 3.36 9.09
N ASP A 25 -2.76 2.98 10.38
CA ASP A 25 -1.64 2.49 11.20
C ASP A 25 -1.16 1.10 10.73
N PHE A 26 -0.62 1.04 9.51
CA PHE A 26 0.15 -0.06 8.95
C PHE A 26 1.03 0.46 7.81
N CYS A 27 1.99 -0.35 7.39
CA CYS A 27 2.70 -0.17 6.12
C CYS A 27 2.72 -1.50 5.38
N ILE A 28 2.90 -1.44 4.07
CA ILE A 28 3.16 -2.62 3.24
C ILE A 28 4.63 -2.66 2.85
N TYR A 29 5.21 -3.86 2.95
CA TYR A 29 6.61 -4.13 2.73
C TYR A 29 6.78 -5.24 1.68
N GLY A 30 7.85 -5.17 0.89
CA GLY A 30 8.11 -6.09 -0.22
C GLY A 30 9.60 -6.31 -0.46
N LYS A 31 9.91 -7.31 -1.28
CA LYS A 31 11.30 -7.68 -1.64
C LYS A 31 11.82 -6.98 -2.89
N GLU A 32 10.91 -6.54 -3.75
CA GLU A 32 11.25 -5.97 -5.05
C GLU A 32 11.05 -4.45 -5.01
N ASP A 33 12.05 -3.73 -5.49
CA ASP A 33 11.94 -2.31 -5.81
C ASP A 33 11.34 -2.22 -7.22
N GLY A 34 10.05 -1.92 -7.32
CA GLY A 34 9.34 -1.93 -8.60
C GLY A 34 7.84 -1.81 -8.50
N GLU A 35 7.20 -1.83 -9.67
CA GLU A 35 5.75 -1.69 -9.79
C GLU A 35 5.00 -2.78 -9.01
N LEU A 36 4.02 -2.33 -8.25
CA LEU A 36 3.03 -3.15 -7.59
C LEU A 36 2.28 -4.03 -8.60
N ARG A 37 2.07 -5.30 -8.22
CA ARG A 37 1.32 -6.30 -8.99
C ARG A 37 0.28 -6.99 -8.11
N LEU A 38 -0.91 -7.24 -8.67
CA LEU A 38 -2.04 -7.86 -7.96
C LEU A 38 -1.70 -9.19 -7.28
N ASN A 39 -0.98 -10.05 -8.01
CA ASN A 39 -0.64 -11.40 -7.56
C ASN A 39 0.67 -11.47 -6.76
N SER A 40 1.33 -10.33 -6.53
CA SER A 40 2.48 -10.27 -5.64
C SER A 40 2.05 -10.23 -4.19
N LEU A 41 2.90 -10.79 -3.32
CA LEU A 41 2.69 -10.86 -1.89
C LEU A 41 3.45 -9.73 -1.20
N TYR A 42 2.79 -9.10 -0.23
CA TYR A 42 3.34 -8.01 0.57
C TYR A 42 3.12 -8.31 2.04
N TRP A 43 4.11 -7.93 2.84
CA TRP A 43 4.05 -8.06 4.28
C TRP A 43 3.43 -6.81 4.89
N VAL A 44 2.42 -6.97 5.74
CA VAL A 44 1.81 -5.87 6.49
C VAL A 44 2.45 -5.79 7.87
N SER A 45 3.11 -4.67 8.19
CA SER A 45 3.67 -4.43 9.54
C SER A 45 3.42 -2.99 10.00
N ALA A 46 3.98 -2.63 11.15
CA ALA A 46 3.91 -1.28 11.70
C ALA A 46 4.71 -0.28 10.85
N TYR A 47 4.55 1.01 11.15
CA TYR A 47 5.43 2.06 10.61
C TYR A 47 6.87 1.85 11.13
N PRO A 48 7.88 2.30 10.36
CA PRO A 48 9.23 2.49 10.92
C PRO A 48 9.19 3.55 12.01
N ASP A 49 9.95 3.33 13.10
CA ASP A 49 10.19 4.36 14.11
C ASP A 49 11.32 5.28 13.63
N VAL A 50 11.24 6.58 13.95
CA VAL A 50 12.33 7.52 13.64
C VAL A 50 13.17 7.76 14.90
N VAL A 51 14.42 7.31 14.87
CA VAL A 51 15.38 7.47 15.98
C VAL A 51 16.65 8.12 15.45
N GLU A 52 16.97 9.31 15.96
CA GLU A 52 18.15 10.09 15.52
C GLU A 52 18.21 10.28 13.99
N ASP A 53 17.11 10.75 13.39
CA ASP A 53 16.96 10.96 11.94
C ASP A 53 17.18 9.71 11.07
N ARG A 54 17.03 8.51 11.66
CA ARG A 54 17.10 7.22 10.96
C ARG A 54 15.80 6.45 11.14
N ASP A 55 15.35 5.83 10.06
CA ASP A 55 14.24 4.89 10.09
C ASP A 55 14.69 3.56 10.68
N ILE A 56 13.98 3.12 11.71
CA ILE A 56 14.14 1.84 12.38
C ILE A 56 12.95 0.98 12.01
N TYR A 57 13.18 0.02 11.13
CA TYR A 57 12.12 -0.84 10.63
C TYR A 57 11.65 -1.85 11.69
N PRO A 58 10.39 -2.31 11.60
CA PRO A 58 9.90 -3.39 12.44
C PRO A 58 10.78 -4.64 12.36
N THR A 59 10.95 -5.35 13.47
CA THR A 59 11.83 -6.53 13.54
C THR A 59 11.46 -7.60 12.51
N ASP A 60 10.17 -7.84 12.30
CA ASP A 60 9.68 -8.83 11.33
C ASP A 60 9.95 -8.41 9.87
N VAL A 61 10.13 -7.12 9.60
CA VAL A 61 10.53 -6.58 8.29
C VAL A 61 12.04 -6.78 8.08
N GLU A 62 12.85 -6.42 9.08
CA GLU A 62 14.31 -6.57 9.01
C GLU A 62 14.76 -8.03 8.92
N GLU A 63 14.14 -8.93 9.69
CA GLU A 63 14.47 -10.37 9.67
C GLU A 63 14.22 -11.03 8.31
N GLN A 64 13.31 -10.46 7.51
CA GLN A 64 12.93 -10.96 6.20
C GLN A 64 13.60 -10.22 5.03
N ASP A 65 14.46 -9.24 5.33
CA ASP A 65 15.12 -8.36 4.35
C ASP A 65 14.10 -7.67 3.44
N LEU A 66 13.05 -7.10 4.04
CA LEU A 66 11.97 -6.42 3.34
C LEU A 66 12.16 -4.90 3.36
N GLN A 67 11.67 -4.24 2.31
CA GLN A 67 11.73 -2.79 2.16
C GLN A 67 10.34 -2.18 2.21
N LEU A 68 10.24 -0.93 2.67
CA LEU A 68 8.98 -0.20 2.68
C LEU A 68 8.52 0.06 1.23
N VAL A 69 7.30 -0.35 0.94
CA VAL A 69 6.68 -0.15 -0.38
C VAL A 69 5.65 0.98 -0.33
N TYR A 70 4.86 1.05 0.74
CA TYR A 70 3.84 2.08 0.93
C TYR A 70 3.51 2.27 2.41
N TYR A 71 3.34 3.53 2.79
CA TYR A 71 2.65 3.88 4.03
C TYR A 71 1.16 3.62 3.89
N GLY A 72 0.51 3.17 4.97
CA GLY A 72 -0.93 2.84 4.97
C GLY A 72 -1.80 4.04 4.62
N GLU A 73 -1.46 5.22 5.15
CA GLU A 73 -2.11 6.50 4.81
C GLU A 73 -2.08 6.77 3.30
N GLN A 74 -0.89 6.78 2.69
CA GLN A 74 -0.74 7.01 1.25
C GLN A 74 -1.49 5.98 0.41
N LEU A 75 -1.43 4.70 0.79
CA LEU A 75 -2.15 3.64 0.09
C LEU A 75 -3.66 3.88 0.14
N ILE A 76 -4.21 4.21 1.31
CA ILE A 76 -5.64 4.50 1.48
C ILE A 76 -6.04 5.74 0.69
N ASP A 77 -5.25 6.80 0.72
CA ASP A 77 -5.54 8.04 0.01
C ASP A 77 -5.62 7.82 -1.51
N VAL A 78 -4.63 7.13 -2.08
CA VAL A 78 -4.61 6.82 -3.53
C VAL A 78 -5.81 5.97 -3.93
N LEU A 79 -6.11 4.93 -3.16
CA LEU A 79 -7.28 4.08 -3.42
C LEU A 79 -8.58 4.85 -3.28
N SER A 80 -8.70 5.73 -2.27
CA SER A 80 -9.89 6.53 -2.03
C SER A 80 -10.15 7.51 -3.16
N VAL A 81 -9.12 8.27 -3.58
CA VAL A 81 -9.24 9.21 -4.70
C VAL A 81 -9.61 8.48 -5.99
N ALA A 82 -8.96 7.34 -6.27
CA ALA A 82 -9.27 6.55 -7.47
C ALA A 82 -10.71 6.02 -7.48
N LEU A 83 -11.23 5.58 -6.33
CA LEU A 83 -12.60 5.11 -6.18
C LEU A 83 -13.63 6.25 -6.16
N GLU A 84 -13.27 7.44 -5.70
CA GLU A 84 -14.13 8.63 -5.80
C GLU A 84 -14.31 9.06 -7.25
N GLU A 85 -13.23 9.04 -8.04
CA GLU A 85 -13.25 9.40 -9.46
C GLU A 85 -13.89 8.29 -10.32
N LYS A 86 -13.54 7.03 -10.06
CA LYS A 86 -14.08 5.85 -10.75
C LYS A 86 -14.63 4.84 -9.74
N PRO A 87 -15.90 4.96 -9.30
CA PRO A 87 -16.50 4.05 -8.31
C PRO A 87 -16.50 2.56 -8.69
N GLU A 88 -16.51 2.27 -10.00
CA GLU A 88 -16.45 0.92 -10.56
C GLU A 88 -15.02 0.53 -11.00
N ALA A 89 -13.99 1.18 -10.46
CA ALA A 89 -12.59 0.85 -10.72
C ALA A 89 -12.33 -0.63 -10.45
N SER A 90 -11.74 -1.31 -11.43
CA SER A 90 -11.24 -2.67 -11.27
C SER A 90 -10.01 -2.69 -10.37
N HIS A 91 -9.64 -3.86 -9.84
CA HIS A 91 -8.37 -4.02 -9.12
C HIS A 91 -7.16 -3.57 -9.95
N GLN A 92 -7.21 -3.77 -11.27
CA GLN A 92 -6.12 -3.36 -12.15
C GLN A 92 -6.03 -1.84 -12.28
N ASP A 93 -7.16 -1.13 -12.35
CA ASP A 93 -7.20 0.34 -12.32
C ASP A 93 -6.58 0.89 -11.02
N LEU A 94 -6.87 0.23 -9.89
CA LEU A 94 -6.35 0.64 -8.58
C LEU A 94 -4.85 0.37 -8.44
N VAL A 95 -4.35 -0.71 -9.02
CA VAL A 95 -2.89 -0.97 -9.09
C VAL A 95 -2.19 0.04 -9.98
N GLU A 96 -2.80 0.41 -11.10
CA GLU A 96 -2.28 1.48 -11.96
C GLU A 96 -2.23 2.82 -11.22
N ALA A 97 -3.26 3.17 -10.45
CA ALA A 97 -3.28 4.37 -9.62
C ALA A 97 -2.15 4.39 -8.57
N LEU A 98 -1.92 3.27 -7.89
CA LEU A 98 -0.82 3.14 -6.92
C LEU A 98 0.55 3.26 -7.60
N ASN A 99 0.77 2.55 -8.71
CA ASN A 99 2.03 2.65 -9.45
C ASN A 99 2.26 4.06 -10.02
N TYR A 100 1.21 4.70 -10.52
CA TYR A 100 1.27 6.07 -11.01
C TYR A 100 1.67 7.03 -9.89
N TYR A 101 1.08 6.90 -8.70
CA TYR A 101 1.43 7.74 -7.56
C TYR A 101 2.88 7.56 -7.11
N GLN A 102 3.40 6.32 -7.05
CA GLN A 102 4.83 6.10 -6.74
C GLN A 102 5.78 6.80 -7.74
N GLN A 103 5.40 6.84 -9.02
CA GLN A 103 6.24 7.41 -10.08
C GLN A 103 6.12 8.93 -10.19
N HIS A 104 4.94 9.48 -9.90
CA HIS A 104 4.59 10.87 -10.21
C HIS A 104 4.28 11.74 -9.00
N ASP A 105 4.24 11.18 -7.79
CA ASP A 105 3.85 11.86 -6.55
C ASP A 105 2.54 12.66 -6.71
N SER A 106 1.60 12.08 -7.47
CA SER A 106 0.32 12.69 -7.81
C SER A 106 -0.72 11.62 -8.12
N PHE A 107 -1.99 11.96 -7.91
CA PHE A 107 -3.10 11.07 -8.22
C PHE A 107 -3.29 10.96 -9.74
N ILE A 108 -3.49 9.73 -10.22
CA ILE A 108 -3.93 9.49 -11.60
C ILE A 108 -5.30 10.14 -11.80
N LYS A 109 -5.58 10.57 -13.04
CA LYS A 109 -6.92 10.98 -13.45
C LYS A 109 -7.47 9.95 -14.40
N PHE A 110 -8.70 9.51 -14.17
CA PHE A 110 -9.41 8.63 -15.08
C PHE A 110 -10.12 9.49 -16.13
N GLU A 111 -9.82 9.26 -17.41
CA GLU A 111 -10.54 9.96 -18.49
C GLU A 111 -11.98 9.43 -18.60
N ASP A 112 -12.93 10.36 -18.81
CA ASP A 112 -14.38 10.10 -18.99
C ASP A 112 -14.72 9.42 -20.34
#